data_AF-A0A2E3J2C2-F1
#
_entry.id   AF-A0A2E3J2C2-F1
#
_cell.length_a   1.000
_cell.length_b   1.000
_cell.length_c   1.000
_cell.angle_alpha   90.00
_cell.angle_beta   90.00
_cell.angle_gamma   90.00
#
_symmetry.space_group_name_H-M   'P 1'
#
loop_
_entity.id
_entity.type
_entity.pdbx_description
1 polymer ?
#
loop_
_entity_poly.entity_id
_entity_poly.type
_entity_poly.pdbx_seq_one_letter_code
_entity_poly.pdbx_strand_id
1 'polypeptide(L)'
;MLKNFDYRPVPTGWSLFEPFQGDIAHFALVDHAQQGLNSGLNRSGLGLQISRSKCDDPTPERLESRTILNAEVLSRFETVTESVSHIEDYAAANPSMFGGNVMLADDNHISITEYFNGTSQSDILEEGFLVRTNHSVFGLIDNQSENSLTRFGEMTSFVETLYQELQDLSDEEILRSCREHLRTDPILTQNTRSSFVINIHRKTVHYMLGTGSWKVFEFTDEHVPAQI
;
A
#
# COMPACT_ATOMS: atom_id res chain seq x y z
N MET A 1 8.34 -0.93 2.63
CA MET A 1 7.35 -0.02 2.01
C MET A 1 6.96 1.09 3.00
N LEU A 2 6.68 2.32 2.55
CA LEU A 2 6.30 3.46 3.42
C LEU A 2 5.19 4.31 2.80
N LYS A 3 4.25 4.81 3.60
CA LYS A 3 3.08 5.55 3.09
C LYS A 3 2.39 6.45 4.10
N ASN A 4 1.89 7.58 3.61
CA ASN A 4 0.82 8.36 4.22
C ASN A 4 -0.51 8.08 3.52
N PHE A 5 -1.54 7.78 4.30
CA PHE A 5 -2.91 7.64 3.83
C PHE A 5 -3.67 8.95 4.06
N ASP A 6 -3.81 9.74 3.00
CA ASP A 6 -4.50 11.02 3.01
C ASP A 6 -5.97 10.85 2.60
N TYR A 7 -6.89 11.17 3.50
CA TYR A 7 -8.33 11.07 3.22
C TYR A 7 -9.13 12.11 3.98
N ARG A 8 -10.39 12.32 3.55
CA ARG A 8 -11.36 13.10 4.32
C ARG A 8 -11.56 12.47 5.71
N PRO A 9 -12.04 13.24 6.71
CA PRO A 9 -12.23 12.70 8.06
C PRO A 9 -13.25 11.54 8.05
N VAL A 10 -12.73 10.32 8.15
CA VAL A 10 -13.50 9.08 8.30
C VAL A 10 -12.83 8.22 9.36
N PRO A 11 -13.59 7.43 10.15
CA PRO A 11 -13.00 6.48 11.07
C PRO A 11 -12.12 5.49 10.29
N THR A 12 -10.84 5.47 10.63
CA THR A 12 -9.84 4.54 10.07
C THR A 12 -9.18 3.80 11.21
N GLY A 13 -8.79 2.55 10.95
CA GLY A 13 -8.17 1.69 11.93
C GLY A 13 -7.33 0.61 11.28
N TRP A 14 -6.54 -0.09 12.09
CA TRP A 14 -5.81 -1.27 11.66
C TRP A 14 -6.39 -2.49 12.36
N SER A 15 -6.60 -3.58 11.63
CA SER A 15 -7.18 -4.81 12.15
C SER A 15 -6.43 -6.03 11.63
N LEU A 16 -6.36 -7.06 12.47
CA LEU A 16 -5.98 -8.40 12.07
C LEU A 16 -7.24 -9.12 11.57
N PHE A 17 -7.13 -9.72 10.39
CA PHE A 17 -8.13 -10.58 9.78
C PHE A 17 -7.61 -12.02 9.89
N GLU A 18 -8.31 -12.83 10.68
CA GLU A 18 -7.97 -14.23 10.87
C GLU A 18 -8.35 -15.07 9.64
N PRO A 19 -7.61 -16.15 9.34
CA PRO A 19 -7.93 -17.08 8.26
C PRO A 19 -9.36 -17.60 8.33
N PHE A 20 -10.04 -17.62 7.19
CA PHE A 20 -11.30 -18.34 7.01
C PHE A 20 -11.20 -19.21 5.77
N GLN A 21 -11.54 -20.50 5.88
CA GLN A 21 -11.61 -21.43 4.73
C GLN A 21 -10.36 -21.48 3.82
N GLY A 22 -9.15 -21.36 4.40
CA GLY A 22 -7.89 -21.43 3.66
C GLY A 22 -7.31 -20.07 3.26
N ASP A 23 -7.98 -18.97 3.61
CA ASP A 23 -7.43 -17.62 3.43
C ASP A 23 -6.18 -17.39 4.29
N ILE A 24 -5.29 -16.54 3.80
CA ILE A 24 -4.08 -16.08 4.48
C ILE A 24 -4.46 -14.99 5.50
N ALA A 25 -3.97 -15.15 6.73
CA ALA A 25 -4.12 -14.11 7.76
C ALA A 25 -3.46 -12.81 7.29
N HIS A 26 -4.12 -11.67 7.49
CA HIS A 26 -3.57 -10.38 7.06
C HIS A 26 -3.91 -9.25 8.04
N PHE A 27 -2.99 -8.29 8.15
CA PHE A 27 -3.15 -7.09 8.96
C PHE A 27 -3.24 -5.88 8.04
N ALA A 28 -4.34 -5.14 8.13
CA ALA A 28 -4.69 -4.16 7.12
C ALA A 28 -5.33 -2.90 7.69
N LEU A 29 -5.14 -1.80 6.94
CA LEU A 29 -5.78 -0.52 7.11
C LEU A 29 -7.23 -0.59 6.60
N VAL A 30 -8.15 -0.41 7.53
CA VAL A 30 -9.59 -0.39 7.34
C VAL A 30 -10.07 1.06 7.33
N ASP A 31 -10.88 1.39 6.33
CA ASP A 31 -11.72 2.57 6.32
C ASP A 31 -13.18 2.11 6.51
N HIS A 32 -13.83 2.58 7.57
CA HIS A 32 -15.19 2.15 7.90
C HIS A 32 -16.25 2.56 6.86
N ALA A 33 -15.91 3.46 5.93
CA ALA A 33 -16.78 3.84 4.82
C ALA A 33 -16.64 2.92 3.60
N GLN A 34 -15.65 2.04 3.56
CA GLN A 34 -15.33 1.18 2.41
C GLN A 34 -15.58 -0.30 2.73
N GLN A 35 -15.88 -1.08 1.70
CA GLN A 35 -16.19 -2.51 1.84
C GLN A 35 -14.95 -3.40 1.95
N GLY A 36 -13.79 -2.94 1.46
CA GLY A 36 -12.56 -3.72 1.48
C GLY A 36 -11.41 -3.00 2.20
N LEU A 37 -10.18 -3.28 1.75
CA LEU A 37 -8.94 -2.87 2.41
C LEU A 37 -8.13 -1.90 1.54
N ASN A 38 -7.45 -0.94 2.18
CA ASN A 38 -6.62 0.02 1.45
C ASN A 38 -5.17 -0.45 1.31
N SER A 39 -4.62 -0.98 2.39
CA SER A 39 -3.21 -1.34 2.49
C SER A 39 -3.02 -2.35 3.60
N GLY A 40 -2.01 -3.20 3.50
CA GLY A 40 -1.81 -4.23 4.50
C GLY A 40 -0.61 -5.09 4.22
N LEU A 41 -0.42 -6.07 5.08
CA LEU A 41 0.58 -7.10 5.00
C LEU A 41 -0.10 -8.42 5.32
N ASN A 42 0.13 -9.46 4.53
CA ASN A 42 -0.32 -10.80 4.86
C ASN A 42 0.79 -11.65 5.49
N ARG A 43 0.40 -12.78 6.07
CA ARG A 43 1.32 -13.68 6.80
C ARG A 43 2.39 -14.30 5.92
N SER A 44 2.12 -14.45 4.63
CA SER A 44 3.10 -14.96 3.67
C SER A 44 4.25 -13.97 3.44
N GLY A 45 4.02 -12.67 3.66
CA GLY A 45 5.00 -11.60 3.47
C GLY A 45 4.63 -10.63 2.36
N LEU A 46 3.44 -10.75 1.76
CA LEU A 46 2.99 -9.83 0.73
C LEU A 46 2.47 -8.54 1.34
N GLY A 47 3.17 -7.43 1.09
CA GLY A 47 2.74 -6.07 1.39
C GLY A 47 1.99 -5.45 0.22
N LEU A 48 0.94 -4.69 0.54
CA LEU A 48 0.09 -4.00 -0.44
C LEU A 48 -0.17 -2.56 -0.02
N GLN A 49 -0.06 -1.63 -0.96
CA GLN A 49 -0.46 -0.24 -0.79
C GLN A 49 -1.18 0.32 -2.02
N ILE A 50 -2.39 0.88 -1.87
CA ILE A 50 -3.13 1.50 -2.97
C ILE A 50 -3.01 3.04 -3.02
N SER A 51 -2.88 3.64 -4.20
CA SER A 51 -3.09 5.09 -4.36
C SER A 51 -4.18 5.37 -5.37
N ARG A 52 -5.02 6.36 -5.06
CA ARG A 52 -6.07 6.80 -5.97
C ARG A 52 -5.50 7.75 -7.02
N SER A 53 -5.60 7.36 -8.28
CA SER A 53 -5.47 8.27 -9.41
C SER A 53 -6.81 8.95 -9.64
N LYS A 54 -7.00 10.16 -9.12
CA LYS A 54 -8.28 10.85 -9.17
C LYS A 54 -8.67 11.19 -10.62
N CYS A 55 -9.66 10.49 -11.15
CA CYS A 55 -10.52 10.94 -12.25
C CYS A 55 -11.81 11.51 -11.61
N ASP A 56 -12.50 12.43 -12.28
CA ASP A 56 -13.82 12.93 -11.84
C ASP A 56 -14.86 11.81 -11.94
N ASP A 57 -14.83 10.88 -10.98
CA ASP A 57 -15.71 9.72 -10.94
C ASP A 57 -16.87 9.97 -9.95
N PRO A 58 -18.13 9.89 -10.39
CA PRO A 58 -19.31 10.12 -9.55
C PRO A 58 -19.63 8.94 -8.62
N THR A 59 -18.94 7.80 -8.71
CA THR A 59 -19.31 6.61 -7.92
C THR A 59 -19.01 6.85 -6.43
N PRO A 60 -19.94 6.51 -5.52
CA PRO A 60 -19.73 6.63 -4.09
C PRO A 60 -18.51 5.82 -3.62
N GLU A 61 -17.65 6.42 -2.79
CA GLU A 61 -16.42 5.80 -2.25
C GLU A 61 -16.66 4.43 -1.61
N ARG A 62 -17.85 4.19 -1.05
CA ARG A 62 -18.26 2.89 -0.47
C ARG A 62 -18.38 1.74 -1.47
N LEU A 63 -18.54 2.03 -2.76
CA LEU A 63 -18.69 1.04 -3.84
C LEU A 63 -17.37 0.82 -4.59
N GLU A 64 -16.27 1.30 -4.02
CA GLU A 64 -14.95 1.22 -4.61
C GLU A 64 -14.41 -0.22 -4.62
N SER A 65 -14.58 -0.90 -5.76
CA SER A 65 -14.20 -2.29 -5.97
C SER A 65 -12.70 -2.57 -5.81
N ARG A 66 -11.84 -1.55 -5.93
CA ARG A 66 -10.39 -1.69 -5.70
C ARG A 66 -10.06 -2.15 -4.29
N THR A 67 -10.81 -1.66 -3.30
CA THR A 67 -10.60 -2.06 -1.91
C THR A 67 -10.96 -3.53 -1.70
N ILE A 68 -11.95 -4.03 -2.44
CA ILE A 68 -12.34 -5.45 -2.44
C ILE A 68 -11.25 -6.29 -3.11
N LEU A 69 -10.74 -5.86 -4.26
CA LEU A 69 -9.60 -6.50 -4.93
C LEU A 69 -8.38 -6.60 -4.01
N ASN A 70 -8.05 -5.53 -3.29
CA ASN A 70 -6.94 -5.56 -2.33
C ASN A 70 -7.15 -6.58 -1.20
N ALA A 71 -8.40 -6.75 -0.74
CA ALA A 71 -8.73 -7.75 0.26
C ALA A 71 -8.57 -9.17 -0.29
N GLU A 72 -8.97 -9.40 -1.54
CA GLU A 72 -8.73 -10.67 -2.24
C GLU A 72 -7.22 -10.94 -2.40
N VAL A 73 -6.44 -9.94 -2.82
CA VAL A 73 -4.98 -10.06 -2.95
C VAL A 73 -4.34 -10.47 -1.62
N LEU A 74 -4.64 -9.74 -0.54
CA LEU A 74 -4.05 -10.02 0.77
C LEU A 74 -4.49 -11.37 1.36
N SER A 75 -5.68 -11.86 1.03
CA SER A 75 -6.23 -13.12 1.57
C SER A 75 -5.85 -14.36 0.77
N ARG A 76 -5.46 -14.25 -0.51
CA ARG A 76 -5.30 -15.44 -1.38
C ARG A 76 -3.92 -15.62 -1.98
N PHE A 77 -3.11 -14.57 -2.05
CA PHE A 77 -1.86 -14.61 -2.81
C PHE A 77 -0.65 -14.45 -1.91
N GLU A 78 0.43 -15.13 -2.24
CA GLU A 78 1.66 -15.12 -1.45
C GLU A 78 2.73 -14.23 -2.08
N THR A 79 2.68 -14.05 -3.40
CA THR A 79 3.74 -13.40 -4.17
C THR A 79 3.23 -12.19 -4.96
N VAL A 80 4.16 -11.27 -5.24
CA VAL A 80 3.94 -10.10 -6.09
C VAL A 80 3.52 -10.52 -7.49
N THR A 81 4.19 -11.51 -8.09
CA THR A 81 3.93 -11.94 -9.47
C THR A 81 2.51 -12.47 -9.65
N GLU A 82 2.04 -13.35 -8.75
CA GLU A 82 0.67 -13.88 -8.81
C GLU A 82 -0.36 -12.76 -8.60
N SER A 83 -0.08 -11.86 -7.66
CA SER A 83 -0.94 -10.73 -7.34
C SER A 83 -1.08 -9.76 -8.51
N VAL A 84 0.02 -9.43 -9.19
CA VAL A 84 0.01 -8.59 -10.39
C VAL A 84 -0.85 -9.22 -11.49
N SER A 85 -0.63 -10.50 -11.80
CA SER A 85 -1.44 -11.21 -12.81
C SER A 85 -2.93 -11.15 -12.48
N HIS A 86 -3.30 -11.38 -11.22
CA HIS A 86 -4.70 -11.32 -10.79
C HIS A 86 -5.29 -9.91 -10.89
N ILE A 87 -4.53 -8.87 -10.52
CA ILE A 87 -4.97 -7.48 -10.61
C ILE A 87 -5.22 -7.07 -12.06
N GLU A 88 -4.37 -7.48 -12.99
CA GLU A 88 -4.53 -7.21 -14.42
C GLU A 88 -5.78 -7.89 -14.99
N ASP A 89 -5.98 -9.18 -14.68
CA ASP A 89 -7.19 -9.91 -15.06
C ASP A 89 -8.45 -9.28 -14.48
N TYR A 90 -8.41 -8.88 -13.20
CA TYR A 90 -9.53 -8.22 -12.53
C TYR A 90 -9.83 -6.86 -13.17
N ALA A 91 -8.81 -6.06 -13.49
CA ALA A 91 -8.99 -4.78 -14.16
C ALA A 91 -9.66 -4.97 -15.53
N ALA A 92 -9.18 -5.90 -16.36
CA ALA A 92 -9.76 -6.22 -17.66
C ALA A 92 -11.22 -6.67 -17.56
N ALA A 93 -11.55 -7.47 -16.54
CA ALA A 93 -12.93 -7.93 -16.29
C ALA A 93 -13.84 -6.85 -15.70
N ASN A 94 -13.28 -5.78 -15.12
CA ASN A 94 -14.03 -4.70 -14.47
C ASN A 94 -13.67 -3.31 -15.03
N PRO A 95 -13.99 -2.99 -16.31
CA PRO A 95 -13.63 -1.69 -16.89
C PRO A 95 -14.23 -0.48 -16.18
N SER A 96 -15.30 -0.63 -15.42
CA SER A 96 -15.91 0.45 -14.62
C SER A 96 -15.24 0.67 -13.26
N MET A 97 -14.20 -0.10 -12.93
CA MET A 97 -13.42 0.11 -11.71
C MET A 97 -12.68 1.45 -11.77
N PHE A 98 -12.55 2.09 -10.61
CA PHE A 98 -11.83 3.36 -10.50
C PHE A 98 -10.40 3.25 -10.99
N GLY A 99 -9.93 4.32 -11.63
CA GLY A 99 -8.53 4.48 -11.97
C GLY A 99 -7.64 4.57 -10.74
N GLY A 100 -6.48 3.94 -10.80
CA GLY A 100 -5.48 4.05 -9.74
C GLY A 100 -4.29 3.15 -9.91
N ASN A 101 -3.52 3.05 -8.84
CA ASN A 101 -2.37 2.18 -8.77
C ASN A 101 -2.34 1.39 -7.47
N VAL A 102 -1.73 0.23 -7.54
CA VAL A 102 -1.36 -0.59 -6.40
C VAL A 102 0.14 -0.84 -6.47
N MET A 103 0.79 -0.68 -5.32
CA MET A 103 2.18 -1.09 -5.12
C MET A 103 2.19 -2.34 -4.26
N LEU A 104 2.98 -3.32 -4.67
CA LEU A 104 3.16 -4.57 -3.95
C LEU A 104 4.63 -4.76 -3.60
N ALA A 105 4.90 -5.52 -2.55
CA ALA A 105 6.23 -6.00 -2.25
C ALA A 105 6.16 -7.38 -1.57
N ASP A 106 7.08 -8.27 -1.93
CA ASP A 106 7.40 -9.50 -1.20
C ASP A 106 8.93 -9.55 -0.98
N ASP A 107 9.44 -10.68 -0.49
CA ASP A 107 10.88 -10.82 -0.20
C ASP A 107 11.78 -10.74 -1.45
N ASN A 108 11.22 -10.90 -2.66
CA ASN A 108 11.97 -11.00 -3.91
C ASN A 108 11.67 -9.86 -4.88
N HIS A 109 10.51 -9.23 -4.77
CA HIS A 109 10.06 -8.24 -5.75
C HIS A 109 9.38 -7.04 -5.10
N ILE A 110 9.48 -5.92 -5.80
CA ILE A 110 8.58 -4.79 -5.67
C ILE A 110 7.86 -4.58 -7.00
N SER A 111 6.61 -4.17 -6.96
CA SER A 111 5.88 -3.85 -8.18
C SER A 111 5.02 -2.62 -8.05
N ILE A 112 4.65 -2.12 -9.22
CA ILE A 112 3.57 -1.16 -9.38
C ILE A 112 2.69 -1.59 -10.54
N THR A 113 1.38 -1.58 -10.30
CA THR A 113 0.38 -1.79 -11.34
C THR A 113 -0.55 -0.58 -11.36
N GLU A 114 -0.65 0.08 -12.51
CA GLU A 114 -1.66 1.10 -12.78
C GLU A 114 -2.78 0.49 -13.62
N TYR A 115 -4.02 0.87 -13.34
CA TYR A 115 -5.18 0.42 -14.11
C TYR A 115 -6.22 1.53 -14.26
N PHE A 116 -6.89 1.52 -15.41
CA PHE A 116 -7.99 2.43 -15.76
C PHE A 116 -8.79 1.90 -16.96
N ASN A 117 -10.12 1.95 -16.88
CA ASN A 117 -11.02 1.61 -17.99
C ASN A 117 -10.77 0.24 -18.64
N GLY A 118 -10.41 -0.78 -17.84
CA GLY A 118 -10.13 -2.14 -18.32
C GLY A 118 -8.72 -2.35 -18.86
N THR A 119 -7.90 -1.29 -18.89
CA THR A 119 -6.49 -1.37 -19.24
C THR A 119 -5.66 -1.38 -17.96
N SER A 120 -4.62 -2.19 -17.94
CA SER A 120 -3.61 -2.21 -16.88
C SER A 120 -2.21 -2.19 -17.48
N GLN A 121 -1.26 -1.65 -16.71
CA GLN A 121 0.16 -1.72 -17.00
C GLN A 121 0.92 -1.90 -15.69
N SER A 122 1.86 -2.84 -15.69
CA SER A 122 2.65 -3.19 -14.51
C SER A 122 4.14 -3.13 -14.79
N ASP A 123 4.91 -2.89 -13.73
CA ASP A 123 6.35 -3.05 -13.69
C ASP A 123 6.73 -3.83 -12.42
N ILE A 124 7.63 -4.80 -12.55
CA ILE A 124 8.10 -5.68 -11.47
C ILE A 124 9.62 -5.61 -11.45
N LEU A 125 10.18 -5.26 -10.30
CA LEU A 125 11.62 -5.13 -10.09
C LEU A 125 12.08 -6.12 -9.01
N GLU A 126 13.20 -6.79 -9.26
CA GLU A 126 13.93 -7.59 -8.26
C GLU A 126 14.85 -6.71 -7.39
N GLU A 127 15.37 -5.62 -7.98
CA GLU A 127 16.29 -4.69 -7.33
C GLU A 127 15.92 -3.24 -7.65
N GLY A 128 16.11 -2.34 -6.67
CA GLY A 128 15.87 -0.90 -6.81
C GLY A 128 14.81 -0.39 -5.84
N PHE A 129 14.23 0.75 -6.19
CA PHE A 129 13.17 1.38 -5.42
C PHE A 129 12.06 1.91 -6.32
N LEU A 130 10.84 1.97 -5.78
CA LEU A 130 9.68 2.57 -6.42
C LEU A 130 9.09 3.64 -5.50
N VAL A 131 8.74 4.78 -6.08
CA VAL A 131 8.10 5.90 -5.36
C VAL A 131 6.87 6.31 -6.12
N ARG A 132 5.78 6.63 -5.41
CA ARG A 132 4.53 7.10 -6.00
C ARG A 132 3.79 8.13 -5.15
N THR A 133 2.96 8.90 -5.85
CA THR A 133 1.89 9.71 -5.27
C THR A 133 0.58 9.45 -6.04
N ASN A 134 -0.28 10.45 -6.19
CA ASN A 134 -1.63 10.26 -6.77
C ASN A 134 -1.71 10.49 -8.27
N HIS A 135 -0.63 10.91 -8.92
CA HIS A 135 -0.63 11.06 -10.37
C HIS A 135 -0.51 9.69 -11.06
N SER A 136 -0.63 9.67 -12.39
CA SER A 136 -0.42 8.48 -13.22
C SER A 136 1.06 8.19 -13.45
N VAL A 137 1.44 6.91 -13.55
CA VAL A 137 2.85 6.48 -13.73
C VAL A 137 3.10 6.27 -15.21
N PHE A 138 2.21 5.51 -15.81
CA PHE A 138 2.34 4.98 -17.16
C PHE A 138 1.54 5.81 -18.16
N GLY A 139 0.92 6.90 -17.72
CA GLY A 139 0.13 7.79 -18.56
C GLY A 139 -1.29 7.28 -18.82
N LEU A 140 -1.78 6.29 -18.06
CA LEU A 140 -3.15 5.76 -18.24
C LEU A 140 -4.23 6.78 -17.86
N ILE A 141 -3.92 7.69 -16.94
CA ILE A 141 -4.83 8.75 -16.47
C ILE A 141 -4.12 10.10 -16.54
N ASP A 142 -4.74 11.13 -17.09
CA ASP A 142 -4.21 12.50 -17.02
C ASP A 142 -4.72 13.21 -15.76
N ASN A 143 -3.91 13.18 -14.69
CA ASN A 143 -4.32 13.69 -13.38
C ASN A 143 -3.17 14.31 -12.56
N GLN A 144 -2.13 14.80 -13.23
CA GLN A 144 -1.01 15.44 -12.54
C GLN A 144 -1.47 16.73 -11.83
N SER A 145 -0.93 16.97 -10.64
CA SER A 145 -1.13 18.21 -9.90
C SER A 145 0.16 18.63 -9.21
N GLU A 146 0.37 19.93 -9.05
CA GLU A 146 1.58 20.50 -8.46
C GLU A 146 1.90 19.90 -7.08
N ASN A 147 0.91 19.81 -6.19
CA ASN A 147 1.07 19.17 -4.88
C ASN A 147 1.54 17.71 -4.99
N SER A 148 0.96 16.94 -5.92
CA SER A 148 1.34 15.55 -6.13
C SER A 148 2.78 15.41 -6.65
N LEU A 149 3.23 16.36 -7.47
CA LEU A 149 4.59 16.40 -8.02
C LEU A 149 5.61 16.82 -6.95
N THR A 150 5.30 17.82 -6.13
CA THR A 150 6.18 18.23 -5.01
C THR A 150 6.41 17.08 -4.04
N ARG A 151 5.34 16.42 -3.57
CA ARG A 151 5.49 15.27 -2.67
C ARG A 151 6.20 14.09 -3.31
N PHE A 152 6.03 13.91 -4.63
CA PHE A 152 6.75 12.88 -5.37
C PHE A 152 8.25 13.16 -5.41
N GLY A 153 8.66 14.40 -5.68
CA GLY A 153 10.07 14.80 -5.68
C GLY A 153 10.72 14.58 -4.31
N GLU A 154 10.08 15.08 -3.25
CA GLU A 154 10.58 14.92 -1.87
C GLU A 154 10.73 13.45 -1.46
N MET A 155 9.70 12.63 -1.71
CA MET A 155 9.74 11.19 -1.42
C MET A 155 10.79 10.48 -2.28
N THR A 156 10.98 10.89 -3.54
CA THR A 156 11.97 10.30 -4.43
C THR A 156 13.37 10.58 -3.92
N SER A 157 13.70 11.84 -3.59
CA SER A 157 15.01 12.19 -3.04
C SER A 157 15.30 11.47 -1.73
N PHE A 158 14.30 11.33 -0.85
CA PHE A 158 14.44 10.59 0.40
C PHE A 158 14.71 9.10 0.16
N VAL A 159 13.87 8.42 -0.63
CA VAL A 159 14.00 6.98 -0.88
C VAL A 159 15.28 6.67 -1.64
N GLU A 160 15.68 7.50 -2.59
CA GLU A 160 16.95 7.34 -3.32
C GLU A 160 18.15 7.44 -2.38
N THR A 161 18.18 8.44 -1.50
CA THR A 161 19.24 8.58 -0.48
C THR A 161 19.25 7.38 0.44
N LEU A 162 18.09 6.98 0.97
CA LEU A 162 17.96 5.82 1.84
C LEU A 162 18.45 4.55 1.14
N TYR A 163 18.11 4.36 -0.14
CA TYR A 163 18.53 3.21 -0.95
C TYR A 163 20.04 3.13 -1.12
N GLN A 164 20.70 4.27 -1.37
CA GLN A 164 22.16 4.35 -1.50
C GLN A 164 22.89 4.02 -0.19
N GLU A 165 22.28 4.28 0.95
CA GLU A 165 22.85 4.08 2.29
C GLU A 165 22.41 2.76 2.96
N LEU A 166 21.53 1.97 2.31
CA LEU A 166 20.89 0.78 2.91
C LEU A 166 21.88 -0.18 3.57
N GLN A 167 23.04 -0.40 2.96
CA GLN A 167 24.04 -1.36 3.46
C GLN A 167 24.74 -0.90 4.74
N ASP A 168 24.76 0.41 5.00
CA ASP A 168 25.44 1.02 6.14
C ASP A 168 24.49 1.31 7.31
N LEU A 169 23.18 1.11 7.12
CA LEU A 169 22.15 1.41 8.11
C LEU A 169 21.58 0.13 8.73
N SER A 170 21.33 0.16 10.03
CA SER A 170 20.55 -0.89 10.70
C SER A 170 19.06 -0.77 10.39
N ASP A 171 18.32 -1.88 10.52
CA ASP A 171 16.85 -1.89 10.38
C ASP A 171 16.16 -0.80 11.22
N GLU A 172 16.60 -0.58 12.45
CA GLU A 172 15.99 0.42 13.33
C GLU A 172 16.28 1.85 12.85
N GLU A 173 17.45 2.10 12.27
CA GLU A 173 17.79 3.38 11.67
C GLU A 173 16.95 3.64 10.43
N ILE A 174 16.82 2.65 9.54
CA ILE A 174 15.95 2.72 8.35
C ILE A 174 14.50 3.01 8.78
N LEU A 175 13.99 2.26 9.75
CA LEU A 175 12.63 2.43 10.27
C LEU A 175 12.43 3.79 10.94
N ARG A 176 13.40 4.27 11.73
CA ARG A 176 13.36 5.61 12.33
C ARG A 176 13.31 6.68 11.25
N SER A 177 14.22 6.65 10.27
CA SER A 177 14.27 7.63 9.18
C SER A 177 12.96 7.65 8.38
N CYS A 178 12.40 6.49 8.03
CA CYS A 178 11.11 6.41 7.34
C CYS A 178 9.96 7.01 8.19
N ARG A 179 9.92 6.68 9.49
CA ARG A 179 8.90 7.22 10.41
C ARG A 179 9.00 8.73 10.57
N GLU A 180 10.21 9.27 10.66
CA GLU A 180 10.43 10.71 10.76
C GLU A 180 10.04 11.42 9.47
N HIS A 181 10.48 10.93 8.31
CA HIS A 181 10.19 11.53 7.01
C HIS A 181 8.69 11.55 6.66
N LEU A 182 7.94 10.49 7.01
CA LEU A 182 6.48 10.48 6.85
C LEU A 182 5.76 11.54 7.69
N ARG A 183 6.44 12.12 8.69
CA ARG A 183 5.89 13.08 9.64
C ARG A 183 6.43 14.50 9.44
N THR A 184 7.12 14.76 8.34
CA THR A 184 7.60 16.09 7.94
C THR A 184 6.82 16.66 6.77
N ASP A 185 6.64 17.98 6.75
CA ASP A 185 6.11 18.68 5.57
C ASP A 185 7.10 18.55 4.39
N PRO A 186 6.63 18.45 3.13
CA PRO A 186 5.23 18.47 2.69
C PRO A 186 4.58 17.08 2.64
N ILE A 187 5.25 16.02 3.11
CA ILE A 187 4.76 14.64 3.07
C ILE A 187 3.59 14.45 4.03
N LEU A 188 3.69 14.99 5.25
CA LEU A 188 2.60 15.06 6.20
C LEU A 188 1.64 16.18 5.81
N THR A 189 0.34 15.90 5.83
CA THR A 189 -0.69 16.92 5.56
C THR A 189 -1.79 16.87 6.60
N GLN A 190 -2.62 17.92 6.66
CA GLN A 190 -3.83 17.94 7.50
C GLN A 190 -4.85 16.83 7.15
N ASN A 191 -4.71 16.20 5.97
CA ASN A 191 -5.54 15.09 5.53
C ASN A 191 -4.96 13.72 5.88
N THR A 192 -3.73 13.64 6.38
CA THR A 192 -3.09 12.37 6.73
C THR A 192 -3.83 11.72 7.91
N ARG A 193 -4.46 10.57 7.65
CA ARG A 193 -5.20 9.78 8.66
C ARG A 193 -4.35 8.67 9.24
N SER A 194 -3.46 8.10 8.45
CA SER A 194 -2.51 7.09 8.90
C SER A 194 -1.15 7.31 8.24
N SER A 195 -0.09 7.18 9.02
CA SER A 195 1.29 7.02 8.52
C SER A 195 1.74 5.60 8.83
N PHE A 196 2.38 4.91 7.90
CA PHE A 196 2.83 3.54 8.15
C PHE A 196 4.03 3.12 7.32
N VAL A 197 4.80 2.20 7.89
CA VAL A 197 5.95 1.53 7.29
C VAL A 197 5.73 0.02 7.43
N ILE A 198 5.75 -0.69 6.30
CA ILE A 198 5.68 -2.15 6.25
C ILE A 198 7.09 -2.67 6.01
N ASN A 199 7.62 -3.42 6.98
CA ASN A 199 8.86 -4.16 6.82
C ASN A 199 8.49 -5.57 6.34
N ILE A 200 8.77 -5.85 5.07
CA ILE A 200 8.42 -7.10 4.40
C ILE A 200 9.21 -8.26 5.00
N HIS A 201 10.54 -8.11 5.04
CA HIS A 201 11.47 -9.11 5.56
C HIS A 201 11.13 -9.55 7.00
N ARG A 202 10.75 -8.60 7.85
CA ARG A 202 10.38 -8.87 9.26
C ARG A 202 8.90 -9.14 9.48
N LYS A 203 8.09 -9.06 8.42
CA LYS A 203 6.63 -9.18 8.46
C LYS A 203 6.00 -8.31 9.54
N THR A 204 6.46 -7.06 9.65
CA THR A 204 5.93 -6.08 10.61
C THR A 204 5.27 -4.90 9.92
N VAL A 205 4.30 -4.32 10.62
CA VAL A 205 3.67 -3.06 10.25
C VAL A 205 3.84 -2.07 11.40
N HIS A 206 4.60 -1.01 11.14
CA HIS A 206 4.71 0.15 12.03
C HIS A 206 3.69 1.18 11.57
N TYR A 207 2.76 1.58 12.42
CA TYR A 207 1.67 2.46 12.03
C TYR A 207 1.33 3.50 13.10
N MET A 208 0.83 4.65 12.65
CA MET A 208 0.35 5.74 13.48
C MET A 208 -0.97 6.25 12.91
N LEU A 209 -1.99 6.39 13.75
CA LEU A 209 -3.27 7.01 13.41
C LEU A 209 -3.25 8.50 13.81
N GLY A 210 -3.54 9.39 12.87
CA GLY A 210 -3.58 10.84 13.07
C GLY A 210 -2.27 11.39 13.65
N THR A 211 -2.36 11.94 14.87
CA THR A 211 -1.22 12.47 15.65
C THR A 211 -0.91 11.60 16.88
N GLY A 212 -1.33 10.33 16.87
CA GLY A 212 -1.08 9.39 17.97
C GLY A 212 0.39 8.95 18.06
N SER A 213 0.64 7.89 18.82
CA SER A 213 1.96 7.25 18.88
C SER A 213 2.10 6.17 17.80
N TRP A 214 3.36 5.87 17.43
CA TRP A 214 3.67 4.69 16.64
C TRP A 214 3.32 3.41 17.40
N LYS A 215 2.67 2.49 16.71
CA LYS A 215 2.37 1.12 17.14
C LYS A 215 3.04 0.15 16.19
N VAL A 216 3.22 -1.09 16.64
CA VAL A 216 3.82 -2.17 15.86
C VAL A 216 2.89 -3.38 15.90
N PHE A 217 2.64 -3.94 14.73
CA PHE A 217 2.09 -5.27 14.55
C PHE A 217 3.17 -6.16 13.94
N GLU A 218 3.24 -7.42 14.36
CA GLU A 218 4.20 -8.42 13.88
C GLU A 218 3.49 -9.76 13.72
N PHE A 219 3.68 -10.40 12.57
CA PHE A 219 3.32 -11.81 12.43
C PHE A 219 4.37 -12.68 13.12
N THR A 220 4.04 -13.20 14.30
CA THR A 220 4.88 -14.20 14.95
C THR A 220 4.52 -15.62 14.47
N ASP A 221 5.49 -16.53 14.50
CA ASP A 221 5.30 -17.94 14.17
C ASP A 221 4.26 -18.64 15.07
N GLU A 222 3.96 -18.06 16.24
CA GLU A 222 3.01 -18.61 17.22
C GLU A 222 1.53 -18.52 16.80
N HIS A 223 1.19 -17.75 15.76
CA HIS A 223 -0.21 -17.59 15.31
C HIS A 223 -0.72 -18.74 14.42
N VAL A 224 -0.14 -19.94 14.47
CA VAL A 224 -0.70 -21.11 13.77
C VAL A 224 -1.88 -21.60 14.61
N PRO A 225 -3.14 -21.49 14.13
CA PRO A 225 -4.23 -22.17 14.80
C PRO A 225 -3.90 -23.66 14.74
N ALA A 226 -3.93 -24.34 15.89
CA ALA A 226 -3.83 -25.78 15.92
C ALA A 226 -4.81 -26.35 14.89
N GLN A 227 -4.30 -27.12 13.92
CA GLN A 227 -5.14 -27.84 12.97
C GLN A 227 -6.10 -28.70 13.79
N ILE A 228 -7.41 -28.43 13.66
CA ILE A 228 -8.49 -29.29 14.18
C ILE A 228 -8.83 -30.31 13.11
#